data_AF-A0AAD7HK41-F1
#
_entry.id   AF-A0AAD7HK41-F1
#
_cell.length_a   1.000
_cell.length_b   1.000
_cell.length_c   1.000
_cell.angle_alpha   90.00
_cell.angle_beta   90.00
_cell.angle_gamma   90.00
#
_symmetry.space_group_name_H-M   'P 1'
#
loop_
_entity.id
_entity.type
_entity.pdbx_description
1 polymer ?
#
loop_
_entity_poly.entity_id
_entity_poly.type
_entity_poly.pdbx_seq_one_letter_code
_entity_poly.pdbx_strand_id
1 'polypeptide(L)'
;SSVFSALTFELGGPHSRYLAAGHPHRRVPGGWNILTALGKYSPIHGGHIILWEFGFVCCLAPGATVLLPAGVVNYSFVRVRPHETRYSLIQWAGPGIPRWFRNGHNFDSDFAV
;
A
#
# COMPACT_ATOMS: atom_id res chain seq x y z
N SER A 1 -13.16 12.20 -8.24
CA SER A 1 -12.39 11.16 -8.96
C SER A 1 -11.05 10.94 -8.26
N SER A 2 -10.43 9.76 -8.37
CA SER A 2 -9.09 9.45 -7.83
C SER A 2 -8.02 9.69 -8.89
N VAL A 3 -6.82 10.15 -8.50
CA VAL A 3 -5.64 10.27 -9.39
C VAL A 3 -4.87 8.95 -9.56
N PHE A 4 -5.12 7.97 -8.70
CA PHE A 4 -4.54 6.63 -8.78
C PHE A 4 -5.43 5.69 -9.57
N SER A 5 -4.81 4.86 -10.40
CA SER A 5 -5.49 3.91 -11.30
C SER A 5 -5.97 2.64 -10.60
N ALA A 6 -5.46 2.35 -9.40
CA ALA A 6 -5.80 1.15 -8.65
C ALA A 6 -6.00 1.44 -7.16
N LEU A 7 -6.83 0.60 -6.55
CA LEU A 7 -7.15 0.62 -5.13
C LEU A 7 -7.16 -0.80 -4.58
N THR A 8 -6.64 -0.98 -3.36
CA THR A 8 -6.64 -2.26 -2.66
C THR A 8 -7.21 -2.07 -1.26
N PHE A 9 -8.14 -2.95 -0.88
CA PHE A 9 -8.68 -3.04 0.46
C PHE A 9 -8.06 -4.24 1.18
N GLU A 10 -7.40 -3.97 2.30
CA GLU A 10 -6.82 -4.97 3.18
C GLU A 10 -7.78 -5.20 4.36
N LEU A 11 -8.61 -6.26 4.28
CA LEU A 11 -9.74 -6.54 5.18
C LEU A 11 -9.50 -7.62 6.26
N GLY A 12 -8.26 -8.00 6.51
CA GLY A 12 -7.85 -9.27 7.14
C GLY A 12 -8.05 -9.35 8.65
N GLY A 13 -8.71 -8.36 9.26
CA GLY A 13 -9.08 -8.38 10.68
C GLY A 13 -7.89 -8.43 11.66
N PRO A 14 -8.14 -8.67 12.96
CA PRO A 14 -7.15 -8.53 14.03
C PRO A 14 -5.92 -9.44 13.91
N HIS A 15 -6.03 -10.54 13.17
CA HIS A 15 -5.00 -11.58 13.08
C HIS A 15 -4.15 -11.51 11.81
N SER A 16 -4.53 -10.67 10.84
CA SER A 16 -3.76 -10.50 9.63
C SER A 16 -2.42 -9.82 9.93
N ARG A 17 -1.35 -10.62 9.95
CA ARG A 17 -0.02 -10.10 9.64
C ARG A 17 -0.05 -9.71 8.17
N TYR A 18 -0.36 -8.45 7.90
CA TYR A 18 -0.05 -7.87 6.62
C TYR A 18 1.46 -7.71 6.53
N LEU A 19 2.13 -8.79 6.15
CA LEU A 19 3.29 -8.70 5.28
C LEU A 19 2.77 -8.21 3.93
N ALA A 20 2.32 -6.96 3.87
CA ALA A 20 2.32 -6.23 2.62
C ALA A 20 3.80 -5.93 2.32
N ALA A 21 4.60 -6.99 2.13
CA ALA A 21 5.88 -6.89 1.43
C ALA A 21 5.49 -6.25 0.11
N GLY A 22 5.63 -4.93 0.04
CA GLY A 22 4.73 -4.08 -0.71
C GLY A 22 5.11 -4.25 -2.15
N HIS A 23 4.66 -5.34 -2.79
CA HIS A 23 5.34 -6.01 -3.89
C HIS A 23 5.97 -4.97 -4.80
N PRO A 24 7.25 -4.63 -4.59
CA PRO A 24 7.75 -3.34 -5.06
C PRO A 24 7.70 -3.29 -6.59
N HIS A 25 7.92 -4.45 -7.21
CA HIS A 25 7.79 -4.72 -8.63
C HIS A 25 6.38 -4.52 -9.22
N ARG A 26 5.32 -4.45 -8.40
CA ARG A 26 3.93 -4.22 -8.85
C ARG A 26 3.51 -2.76 -8.79
N ARG A 27 4.37 -1.85 -8.35
CA ARG A 27 4.05 -0.42 -8.25
C ARG A 27 4.86 0.39 -9.28
N VAL A 28 4.36 1.57 -9.66
CA VAL A 28 5.11 2.49 -10.54
C VAL A 28 6.43 2.91 -9.88
N PRO A 29 7.60 2.66 -10.50
CA PRO A 29 8.88 3.18 -10.03
C PRO A 29 8.87 4.72 -9.99
N GLY A 30 9.36 5.31 -8.90
CA GLY A 30 9.34 6.76 -8.72
C GLY A 30 7.95 7.36 -8.41
N GLY A 31 6.93 6.52 -8.21
CA GLY A 31 5.60 6.93 -7.79
C GLY A 31 5.41 6.96 -6.28
N TRP A 32 4.16 7.19 -5.86
CA TRP A 32 3.73 7.13 -4.45
C TRP A 32 2.59 6.14 -4.28
N ASN A 33 2.54 5.49 -3.12
CA ASN A 33 1.37 4.77 -2.64
C ASN A 33 0.75 5.59 -1.51
N ILE A 34 -0.58 5.74 -1.54
CA ILE A 34 -1.33 6.37 -0.45
C ILE A 34 -1.95 5.26 0.38
N LEU A 35 -1.64 5.26 1.67
CA LEU A 35 -2.15 4.27 2.59
C LEU A 35 -2.97 4.95 3.68
N THR A 36 -4.24 4.61 3.76
CA THR A 36 -5.15 5.08 4.81
C THR A 36 -5.46 3.92 5.74
N ALA A 37 -5.16 4.09 7.03
CA ALA A 37 -5.52 3.11 8.04
C ALA A 37 -6.98 3.30 8.46
N LEU A 38 -7.70 2.20 8.60
CA LEU A 38 -9.13 2.17 8.92
C LEU A 38 -9.39 1.16 10.04
N GLY A 39 -10.60 1.18 10.59
CA GLY A 39 -11.04 0.28 11.65
C GLY A 39 -11.09 0.94 13.03
N LYS A 40 -11.25 0.11 14.07
CA LYS A 40 -11.36 0.55 15.47
C LYS A 40 -10.30 -0.16 16.30
N TYR A 41 -9.22 0.55 16.60
CA TYR A 41 -8.09 0.06 17.37
C TYR A 41 -7.39 1.21 18.09
N SER A 42 -6.61 0.89 19.12
CA SER A 42 -5.75 1.84 19.80
C SER A 42 -4.39 1.93 19.10
N PRO A 43 -4.02 3.10 18.53
CA PRO A 43 -2.73 3.27 17.84
C PRO A 43 -1.54 3.29 18.81
N ILE A 44 -1.77 3.21 20.12
CA ILE A 44 -0.73 3.05 21.14
C ILE A 44 -0.37 1.57 21.30
N HIS A 45 -1.33 0.66 21.16
CA HIS A 45 -1.18 -0.75 21.51
C HIS A 45 -0.96 -1.70 20.32
N GLY A 46 -1.21 -1.24 19.10
CA GLY A 46 -1.04 -2.04 17.88
C GLY A 46 -1.39 -1.25 16.63
N GLY A 47 -1.41 -1.94 15.48
CA GLY A 47 -1.74 -1.32 14.20
C GLY A 47 -0.68 -0.38 13.63
N HIS A 48 0.48 -0.30 14.29
CA HIS A 48 1.65 0.46 13.85
C HIS A 48 2.14 -0.01 12.48
N ILE A 49 2.74 0.92 11.74
CA ILE A 49 3.42 0.62 10.50
C ILE A 49 4.92 0.44 10.77
N ILE A 50 5.48 -0.67 10.29
CA ILE A 50 6.93 -0.94 10.29
C ILE A 50 7.42 -0.59 8.89
N LEU A 51 8.39 0.32 8.77
CA LEU A 51 9.07 0.60 7.51
C LEU A 51 10.47 -0.01 7.55
N TRP A 52 10.68 -1.08 6.78
CA TRP A 52 11.85 -1.94 6.94
C TRP A 52 13.15 -1.27 6.50
N GLU A 53 13.15 -0.54 5.39
CA GLU A 53 14.33 0.14 4.82
C GLU A 53 14.86 1.24 5.72
N PHE A 54 14.00 1.83 6.54
CA PHE A 54 14.37 2.91 7.44
C PHE A 54 14.55 2.45 8.89
N GLY A 55 14.24 1.18 9.19
CA GLY A 55 14.39 0.62 10.54
C GLY A 55 13.51 1.27 11.61
N PHE A 56 12.40 1.91 11.23
CA PHE A 56 11.51 2.57 12.19
C PHE A 56 10.11 1.98 12.24
N VAL A 57 9.48 2.16 13.39
CA VAL A 57 8.09 1.82 13.66
C VAL A 57 7.35 3.11 13.99
N CYS A 58 6.24 3.35 13.31
CA CYS A 58 5.43 4.55 13.50
C CYS A 58 4.00 4.18 13.91
N CYS A 59 3.48 4.90 14.90
CA CYS A 59 2.07 4.80 15.28
C CYS A 59 1.21 5.38 14.16
N LEU A 60 0.27 4.59 13.65
CA LEU A 60 -0.67 5.05 12.63
C LEU A 60 -2.07 5.04 13.26
N ALA A 61 -2.69 6.21 13.39
CA ALA A 61 -4.02 6.34 13.96
C ALA A 61 -5.10 5.80 12.99
N PRO A 62 -6.24 5.30 13.50
CA PRO A 62 -7.41 5.09 12.65
C PRO A 62 -7.79 6.40 11.92
N GLY A 63 -7.98 6.32 10.62
CA GLY A 63 -8.23 7.47 9.73
C GLY A 63 -6.97 8.18 9.24
N ALA A 64 -5.79 7.88 9.80
CA ALA A 64 -4.54 8.50 9.34
C ALA A 64 -4.13 7.98 7.96
N THR A 65 -3.53 8.88 7.18
CA THR A 65 -3.01 8.59 5.85
C THR A 65 -1.51 8.83 5.79
N VAL A 66 -0.77 7.92 5.17
CA VAL A 66 0.68 8.01 4.95
C VAL A 66 1.00 7.86 3.46
N LEU A 67 1.98 8.63 3.01
CA LEU A 67 2.55 8.56 1.67
C LEU A 67 3.82 7.71 1.73
N LEU A 68 3.86 6.64 0.93
CA LEU A 68 5.02 5.74 0.87
C LEU A 68 5.61 5.76 -0.54
N PRO A 69 6.94 5.93 -0.69
CA PRO A 69 7.59 5.79 -1.98
C PRO A 69 7.30 4.42 -2.61
N ALA A 70 6.68 4.44 -3.79
CA ALA A 70 6.23 3.24 -4.46
C ALA A 70 7.43 2.45 -5.00
N GLY A 71 7.44 1.13 -4.75
CA GLY A 71 8.46 0.25 -5.28
C GLY A 71 9.80 0.28 -4.54
N VAL A 72 9.93 1.07 -3.48
CA VAL A 72 11.20 1.24 -2.73
C VAL A 72 11.06 0.82 -1.27
N VAL A 73 9.94 1.15 -0.62
CA VAL A 73 9.76 0.92 0.82
C VAL A 73 8.86 -0.30 1.05
N ASN A 74 9.42 -1.34 1.66
CA ASN A 74 8.67 -2.43 2.23
C ASN A 74 8.09 -2.01 3.58
N TYR A 75 6.82 -2.33 3.78
CA TYR A 75 6.15 -2.04 5.04
C TYR A 75 5.37 -3.25 5.55
N SER A 76 5.03 -3.21 6.82
CA SER A 76 4.12 -4.19 7.41
C SER A 76 3.35 -3.57 8.56
N PHE A 77 2.34 -4.27 9.04
CA PHE A 77 1.53 -3.80 10.16
C PHE A 77 1.67 -4.68 11.39
N VAL A 78 1.84 -4.02 12.53
CA VAL A 78 1.75 -4.66 13.83
C VAL A 78 0.31 -5.09 14.06
N ARG A 79 0.11 -6.31 14.56
CA ARG A 79 -1.22 -6.84 14.89
C ARG A 79 -1.90 -5.96 15.93
N VAL A 80 -3.21 -5.80 15.79
CA VAL A 80 -4.06 -5.20 16.83
C VAL A 80 -4.53 -6.27 17.80
N ARG A 81 -5.15 -5.87 18.92
CA ARG A 81 -5.67 -6.83 19.90
C ARG A 81 -6.82 -7.65 19.31
N PRO A 82 -7.13 -8.85 19.86
CA PRO A 82 -8.16 -9.73 19.29
C PRO A 82 -9.56 -9.12 19.19
N HIS A 83 -9.90 -8.15 20.06
CA HIS A 83 -11.19 -7.45 20.06
C HIS A 83 -11.19 -6.17 19.20
N GLU A 84 -10.05 -5.80 18.61
CA GLU A 84 -9.90 -4.62 17.77
C GLU A 84 -10.00 -4.99 16.29
N THR A 85 -10.31 -4.01 15.44
CA THR A 85 -10.35 -4.18 13.99
C THR A 85 -9.39 -3.21 13.33
N ARG A 86 -8.66 -3.69 12.33
CA ARG A 86 -7.81 -2.85 11.50
C ARG A 86 -7.92 -3.26 10.05
N TYR A 87 -8.07 -2.25 9.20
CA TYR A 87 -8.10 -2.39 7.75
C TYR A 87 -7.17 -1.35 7.12
N SER A 88 -6.80 -1.56 5.87
CA SER A 88 -6.07 -0.57 5.07
C SER A 88 -6.79 -0.32 3.77
N LEU A 89 -6.80 0.93 3.34
CA LEU A 89 -7.11 1.33 1.98
C LEU A 89 -5.81 1.82 1.34
N ILE A 90 -5.42 1.22 0.21
CA ILE A 90 -4.18 1.56 -0.48
C ILE A 90 -4.49 2.00 -1.91
N GLN A 91 -4.21 3.25 -2.23
CA GLN A 91 -4.26 3.75 -3.61
C GLN A 91 -2.87 3.72 -4.24
N TRP A 92 -2.79 3.24 -5.47
CA TRP A 92 -1.52 3.03 -6.16
C TRP A 92 -1.71 2.99 -7.68
N ALA A 93 -0.60 3.04 -8.41
CA ALA A 93 -0.57 2.79 -9.85
C ALA A 93 0.40 1.64 -10.15
N GLY A 94 0.04 0.80 -11.11
CA GLY A 94 0.87 -0.31 -11.57
C GLY A 94 1.89 0.13 -12.63
N PRO A 95 3.04 -0.55 -12.76
CA PRO A 95 4.12 -0.17 -13.67
C PRO A 95 3.72 -0.23 -15.16
N GLY A 96 2.65 -0.95 -15.50
CA GLY A 96 2.12 -1.01 -16.85
C GLY A 96 1.49 0.30 -17.33
N ILE A 97 1.00 1.16 -16.42
CA ILE A 97 0.30 2.40 -16.80
C ILE A 97 1.21 3.39 -17.54
N PRO A 98 2.41 3.75 -17.01
CA PRO A 98 3.34 4.60 -17.76
C PRO A 98 3.79 3.96 -19.07
N ARG A 99 3.93 2.64 -19.12
CA ARG A 99 4.36 1.91 -20.33
C ARG A 99 3.29 1.98 -21.43
N TRP A 100 2.04 1.70 -21.10
CA TRP A 100 0.89 1.81 -22.01
C TRP A 100 0.75 3.23 -22.57
N PHE A 101 0.94 4.26 -21.74
CA PHE A 101 0.91 5.64 -22.22
C PHE A 101 2.04 5.94 -23.22
N ARG A 102 3.27 5.50 -22.94
CA ARG A 102 4.42 5.64 -23.85
C ARG A 102 4.23 4.91 -25.17
N ASN A 103 3.49 3.81 -25.17
CA ASN A 103 3.15 3.02 -26.35
C ASN A 103 1.99 3.63 -27.17
N GLY A 104 1.57 4.86 -26.89
CA GLY A 104 0.43 5.47 -27.60
C GLY A 104 -0.87 4.72 -27.35
N HIS A 105 -1.05 4.19 -26.14
CA HIS A 105 -2.24 3.46 -25.69
C HIS A 105 -2.38 2.03 -26.25
N ASN A 106 -1.28 1.42 -26.69
CA ASN A 106 -1.22 0.03 -27.15
C ASN A 106 -0.47 -0.87 -26.16
N PHE A 107 -0.79 -2.16 -26.18
CA PHE A 107 -0.04 -3.16 -25.40
C PHE A 107 1.25 -3.54 -26.13
N ASP A 108 2.26 -4.03 -25.41
CA ASP A 108 3.51 -4.47 -26.05
C ASP A 108 3.28 -5.63 -27.04
N SER A 109 2.24 -6.44 -26.82
CA SER A 109 1.83 -7.49 -27.76
C SER A 109 1.53 -6.94 -29.15
N ASP A 110 1.14 -5.67 -29.25
CA ASP A 110 0.73 -5.05 -30.51
C ASP A 110 1.94 -4.56 -31.33
N PHE A 111 3.15 -4.58 -30.74
CA PHE A 111 4.42 -4.23 -31.40
C PHE A 111 5.31 -5.45 -31.69
N ALA A 112 4.93 -6.64 -31.21
CA ALA A 112 5.67 -7.86 -31.49
C ALA A 112 5.38 -8.31 -32.93
N VAL A 113 6.36 -8.14 -33.82
CA VAL A 113 6.38 -8.66 -35.19
C VAL A 113 7.05 -10.04 -35.21
#